data_AF-A0A4Y2HAP8-F1
#
_entry.id   AF-A0A4Y2HAP8-F1
#
_cell.length_a   1.000
_cell.length_b   1.000
_cell.length_c   1.000
_cell.angle_alpha   90.00
_cell.angle_beta   90.00
_cell.angle_gamma   90.00
#
_symmetry.space_group_name_H-M   'P 1'
#
loop_
_entity.id
_entity.type
_entity.pdbx_description
1 polymer ?
#
loop_
_entity_poly.entity_id
_entity_poly.type
_entity_poly.pdbx_seq_one_letter_code
_entity_poly.pdbx_strand_id
1 'polypeptide(L)'
;LEWLRLDGHVDKAENHPSLTIERKENSSNQYTIQQRRFSSTRPLSYVWQIPLTYHTSESQEVSTMFLNSSAKVNISVPSAKWIKFNTNFTGYYLVNYDKKSWEIFTDELRNNHTVFSPSDRLNLLYEAFTLASAGYLEYAVPLNLSRYLKKEKYHAVWNTALSELKRIKWLFRGDKETEKILHPIFHSLSEPIKRTDTASSILRLPDLWRKGVDSTGDYIEGLETFQASTNVAWAVTM
;
A
#
# COMPACT_ATOMS: atom_id res chain seq x y z
N LEU A 1 16.58 4.52 -4.23
CA LEU A 1 15.38 5.25 -4.67
C LEU A 1 15.50 6.69 -4.20
N GLU A 2 15.50 7.60 -5.15
CA GLU A 2 15.92 9.00 -5.05
C GLU A 2 14.75 9.90 -5.48
N TRP A 3 14.50 11.02 -4.79
CA TRP A 3 13.36 11.92 -5.09
C TRP A 3 13.80 13.23 -5.71
N LEU A 4 13.31 13.63 -6.88
CA LEU A 4 13.51 15.01 -7.32
C LEU A 4 12.60 15.95 -6.52
N ARG A 5 13.20 16.79 -5.68
CA ARG A 5 12.54 17.98 -5.16
C ARG A 5 12.49 19.06 -6.23
N LEU A 6 11.58 20.03 -6.06
CA LEU A 6 11.49 21.23 -6.90
C LEU A 6 12.78 22.09 -6.88
N ASP A 7 13.59 21.96 -5.82
CA ASP A 7 14.89 22.65 -5.68
C ASP A 7 16.07 21.82 -6.24
N GLY A 8 15.79 20.71 -6.94
CA GLY A 8 16.79 19.84 -7.56
C GLY A 8 17.50 18.88 -6.59
N HIS A 9 17.15 18.87 -5.30
CA HIS A 9 17.75 17.93 -4.34
C HIS A 9 17.09 16.56 -4.37
N VAL A 10 17.92 15.55 -4.08
CA VAL A 10 17.53 14.14 -3.99
C VAL A 10 17.35 13.71 -2.54
N ASP A 11 16.14 13.31 -2.15
CA ASP A 11 15.89 12.71 -0.82
C ASP A 11 16.20 11.20 -0.79
N LYS A 12 16.66 10.71 0.37
CA LYS A 12 16.65 9.27 0.70
C LYS A 12 15.22 8.80 1.00
N ALA A 13 14.95 7.51 0.85
CA ALA A 13 13.63 6.86 1.02
C ALA A 13 12.90 7.18 2.35
N GLU A 14 13.62 7.59 3.38
CA GLU A 14 13.10 8.01 4.69
C GLU A 14 12.24 9.29 4.64
N ASN A 15 12.21 10.01 3.50
CA ASN A 15 11.55 11.31 3.35
C ASN A 15 10.46 11.35 2.26
N HIS A 16 9.77 10.25 2.04
CA HIS A 16 8.74 10.17 1.00
C HIS A 16 7.44 10.92 1.35
N PRO A 17 6.71 11.44 0.33
CA PRO A 17 5.42 12.07 0.51
C PRO A 17 4.34 11.08 0.92
N SER A 18 3.48 11.55 1.84
CA SER A 18 2.19 10.96 2.16
C SER A 18 1.09 11.98 1.91
N LEU A 19 0.00 11.53 1.30
CA LEU A 19 -1.16 12.34 0.95
C LEU A 19 -2.31 12.00 1.88
N THR A 20 -2.84 12.98 2.59
CA THR A 20 -4.10 12.86 3.33
C THR A 20 -5.25 13.32 2.43
N ILE A 21 -6.25 12.47 2.27
CA ILE A 21 -7.44 12.68 1.42
C ILE A 21 -8.66 12.78 2.33
N GLU A 22 -9.25 13.96 2.42
CA GLU A 22 -10.45 14.23 3.22
C GLU A 22 -11.60 14.60 2.29
N ARG A 23 -12.70 13.84 2.35
CA ARG A 23 -13.94 14.23 1.67
C ARG A 23 -14.55 15.40 2.45
N LYS A 24 -14.96 16.46 1.75
CA LYS A 24 -15.60 17.61 2.40
C LYS A 24 -16.99 17.24 2.93
N GLU A 25 -17.34 17.76 4.09
CA GLU A 25 -18.67 17.63 4.66
C GLU A 25 -19.73 18.17 3.68
N ASN A 26 -20.85 17.45 3.53
CA ASN A 26 -21.97 17.79 2.65
C ASN A 26 -21.68 17.81 1.14
N SER A 27 -20.58 17.21 0.68
CA SER A 27 -20.27 17.10 -0.76
C SER A 27 -19.65 15.75 -1.11
N SER A 28 -20.31 14.94 -1.93
CA SER A 28 -19.78 13.65 -2.41
C SER A 28 -18.69 13.79 -3.47
N ASN A 29 -18.52 15.00 -4.01
CA ASN A 29 -17.66 15.33 -5.16
C ASN A 29 -16.44 16.19 -4.81
N GLN A 30 -16.33 16.69 -3.57
CA GLN A 30 -15.23 17.59 -3.18
C GLN A 30 -14.28 16.92 -2.19
N TYR A 31 -12.99 17.02 -2.49
CA TYR A 31 -11.92 16.45 -1.68
C TYR A 31 -10.86 17.48 -1.37
N THR A 32 -10.30 17.39 -0.17
CA THR A 32 -9.12 18.11 0.26
C THR A 32 -7.95 17.15 0.24
N ILE A 33 -6.90 17.48 -0.51
CA ILE A 33 -5.68 16.69 -0.61
C ILE A 33 -4.57 17.48 0.08
N GLN A 34 -3.91 16.87 1.06
CA GLN A 34 -2.80 17.48 1.78
C GLN A 34 -1.55 16.60 1.69
N GLN A 35 -0.46 17.17 1.17
CA GLN A 35 0.86 16.57 1.17
C GLN A 35 1.53 16.73 2.53
N ARG A 36 2.20 15.69 3.01
CA ARG A 36 3.03 15.68 4.22
C ARG A 36 4.26 14.81 3.99
N ARG A 37 5.30 15.00 4.81
CA ARG A 37 6.43 14.07 4.88
C ARG A 37 6.00 12.89 5.75
N PHE A 38 6.11 11.67 5.23
CA PHE A 38 5.80 10.49 6.02
C PHE A 38 6.72 10.40 7.24
N SER A 39 6.18 10.00 8.39
CA SER A 39 6.90 9.89 9.67
C SER A 39 7.44 11.21 10.25
N SER A 40 6.92 12.37 9.82
CA SER A 40 7.28 13.68 10.39
C SER A 40 6.04 14.50 10.72
N THR A 41 6.06 15.17 11.88
CA THR A 41 5.06 16.17 12.28
C THR A 41 5.46 17.60 11.92
N ARG A 42 6.69 17.79 11.41
CA ARG A 42 7.19 19.10 11.03
C ARG A 42 6.49 19.62 9.78
N PRO A 43 6.21 20.94 9.70
CA PRO A 43 5.73 21.57 8.48
C PRO A 43 6.67 21.29 7.30
N LEU A 44 6.10 21.20 6.11
CA LEU A 44 6.86 21.08 4.87
C LEU A 44 7.61 22.38 4.57
N SER A 45 8.92 22.29 4.36
CA SER A 45 9.72 23.41 3.84
C SER A 45 9.72 23.48 2.30
N TYR A 46 9.19 22.45 1.62
CA TYR A 46 9.03 22.36 0.18
C TYR A 46 7.85 21.44 -0.17
N VAL A 47 7.34 21.54 -1.40
CA VAL A 47 6.29 20.65 -1.93
C VAL A 47 6.88 19.73 -2.99
N TRP A 48 6.39 18.48 -3.06
CA TRP A 48 6.74 17.59 -4.16
C TRP A 48 5.87 17.88 -5.37
N GLN A 49 6.42 17.62 -6.56
CA GLN A 49 5.61 17.48 -7.78
C GLN A 49 5.11 16.04 -7.86
N ILE A 50 3.81 15.83 -7.62
CA ILE A 50 3.22 14.50 -7.57
C ILE A 50 2.25 14.33 -8.75
N PRO A 51 2.52 13.40 -9.69
CA PRO A 51 1.52 12.98 -10.68
C PRO A 51 0.48 12.10 -9.98
N LEU A 52 -0.57 12.74 -9.52
CA LEU A 52 -1.68 12.11 -8.83
C LEU A 52 -2.58 11.41 -9.85
N THR A 53 -2.53 10.09 -9.88
CA THR A 53 -3.43 9.27 -10.72
C THR A 53 -4.62 8.79 -9.90
N TYR A 54 -5.81 8.75 -10.50
CA TYR A 54 -6.99 8.22 -9.85
C TYR A 54 -8.02 7.63 -10.82
N HIS A 55 -8.87 6.76 -10.30
CA HIS A 55 -10.10 6.29 -10.93
C HIS A 55 -11.22 6.27 -9.89
N THR A 56 -12.47 6.12 -10.33
CA THR A 56 -13.65 6.22 -9.46
C THR A 56 -14.59 5.03 -9.63
N SER A 57 -15.63 4.96 -8.80
CA SER A 57 -16.70 3.97 -8.98
C SER A 57 -17.46 4.11 -10.31
N GLU A 58 -17.45 5.30 -10.90
CA GLU A 58 -18.20 5.59 -12.13
C GLU A 58 -17.37 5.39 -13.39
N SER A 59 -16.04 5.44 -13.30
CA SER A 59 -15.14 5.23 -14.43
C SER A 59 -13.83 4.58 -14.01
N GLN A 60 -13.46 3.53 -14.74
CA GLN A 60 -12.18 2.85 -14.64
C GLN A 60 -11.07 3.54 -15.47
N GLU A 61 -11.41 4.59 -16.23
CA GLU A 61 -10.40 5.39 -16.93
C GLU A 61 -9.53 6.14 -15.93
N VAL A 62 -8.21 6.00 -16.11
CA VAL A 62 -7.23 6.63 -15.22
C VAL A 62 -7.12 8.11 -15.56
N SER A 63 -7.50 8.94 -14.61
CA SER A 63 -7.31 10.39 -14.67
C SER A 63 -6.01 10.78 -13.97
N THR A 64 -5.35 11.83 -14.46
CA THR A 64 -4.08 12.34 -13.90
C THR A 64 -4.20 13.82 -13.59
N MET A 65 -3.67 14.23 -12.43
CA MET A 65 -3.53 15.62 -11.99
C MET A 65 -2.14 15.83 -11.40
N PHE A 66 -1.54 17.00 -11.60
CA PHE A 66 -0.26 17.33 -10.98
C PHE A 66 -0.48 18.18 -9.73
N LEU A 67 -0.01 17.70 -8.58
CA LEU A 67 0.14 18.52 -7.39
C LEU A 67 1.51 19.19 -7.45
N ASN A 68 1.58 20.49 -7.76
CA ASN A 68 2.86 21.16 -8.04
C ASN A 68 3.08 22.51 -7.33
N SER A 69 2.05 23.05 -6.66
CA SER A 69 2.05 24.46 -6.24
C SER A 69 1.63 24.69 -4.79
N SER A 70 1.02 23.69 -4.13
CA SER A 70 0.59 23.82 -2.74
C SER A 70 0.68 22.49 -2.00
N ALA A 71 1.00 22.56 -0.72
CA ALA A 71 0.91 21.43 0.20
C ALA A 71 -0.54 21.01 0.45
N LYS A 72 -1.53 21.87 0.18
CA LYS A 72 -2.96 21.59 0.35
C LYS A 72 -3.76 22.11 -0.84
N VAL A 73 -4.56 21.24 -1.46
CA VAL A 73 -5.39 21.55 -2.64
C VAL A 73 -6.80 21.02 -2.43
N ASN A 74 -7.80 21.79 -2.86
CA ASN A 74 -9.17 21.32 -2.95
C ASN A 74 -9.45 20.92 -4.40
N ILE A 75 -9.98 19.72 -4.61
CA ILE A 75 -10.37 19.24 -5.93
C ILE A 75 -11.86 18.93 -5.96
N SER A 76 -12.45 19.07 -7.14
CA SER A 76 -13.79 18.58 -7.44
C SER A 76 -13.68 17.50 -8.50
N VAL A 77 -14.28 16.35 -8.26
CA VAL A 77 -14.34 15.22 -9.20
C VAL A 77 -15.82 14.88 -9.45
N PRO A 78 -16.18 14.20 -10.55
CA PRO A 78 -17.54 13.71 -10.74
C PRO A 78 -18.04 12.94 -9.51
N SER A 79 -19.33 13.09 -9.19
CA SER A 79 -19.91 12.42 -8.02
C SER A 79 -19.75 10.90 -8.18
N ALA A 80 -19.09 10.28 -7.20
CA ALA A 80 -18.78 8.86 -7.20
C ALA A 80 -18.87 8.32 -5.78
N LYS A 81 -19.18 7.03 -5.66
CA LYS A 81 -19.18 6.33 -4.37
C LYS A 81 -17.81 6.40 -3.71
N TRP A 82 -16.75 6.12 -4.48
CA TRP A 82 -15.36 6.17 -4.04
C TRP A 82 -14.44 6.71 -5.13
N ILE A 83 -13.26 7.16 -4.72
CA ILE A 83 -12.15 7.59 -5.57
C ILE A 83 -10.87 6.91 -5.06
N LYS A 84 -10.16 6.20 -5.93
CA LYS A 84 -8.90 5.53 -5.60
C LYS A 84 -7.75 6.29 -6.24
N PHE A 85 -6.92 6.92 -5.41
CA PHE A 85 -5.69 7.56 -5.83
C PHE A 85 -4.54 6.56 -5.91
N ASN A 86 -3.45 6.94 -6.58
CA ASN A 86 -2.31 6.08 -6.85
C ASN A 86 -2.75 4.79 -7.58
N THR A 87 -3.42 4.97 -8.72
CA THR A 87 -3.99 3.86 -9.50
C THR A 87 -2.88 2.92 -9.95
N ASN A 88 -3.10 1.61 -9.83
CA ASN A 88 -2.14 0.55 -10.14
C ASN A 88 -0.81 0.62 -9.36
N PHE A 89 -0.74 1.41 -8.29
CA PHE A 89 0.45 1.58 -7.45
C PHE A 89 1.69 2.06 -8.21
N THR A 90 1.53 2.91 -9.22
CA THR A 90 2.66 3.41 -10.01
C THR A 90 3.36 4.60 -9.38
N GLY A 91 2.69 5.30 -8.48
CA GLY A 91 3.20 6.44 -7.75
C GLY A 91 3.99 6.03 -6.53
N TYR A 92 5.19 6.60 -6.38
CA TYR A 92 5.95 6.53 -5.15
C TYR A 92 5.38 7.62 -4.22
N TYR A 93 4.32 7.30 -3.47
CA TYR A 93 3.74 8.12 -2.39
C TYR A 93 2.68 7.27 -1.68
N LEU A 94 2.45 7.54 -0.40
CA LEU A 94 1.38 6.87 0.36
C LEU A 94 0.09 7.70 0.28
N VAL A 95 -1.06 7.04 0.26
CA VAL A 95 -2.36 7.70 0.36
C VAL A 95 -3.09 7.27 1.62
N ASN A 96 -3.36 8.23 2.50
CA ASN A 96 -4.23 8.04 3.66
C ASN A 96 -5.58 8.69 3.40
N TYR A 97 -6.62 7.87 3.38
CA TYR A 97 -7.99 8.34 3.18
C TYR A 97 -8.67 8.62 4.52
N ASP A 98 -9.72 9.42 4.50
CA ASP A 98 -10.61 9.55 5.64
C ASP A 98 -11.28 8.21 6.02
N LYS A 99 -11.78 8.15 7.26
CA LYS A 99 -12.39 6.93 7.82
C LYS A 99 -13.50 6.36 6.93
N LYS A 100 -14.36 7.24 6.40
CA LYS A 100 -15.49 6.86 5.55
C LYS A 100 -15.03 6.22 4.24
N SER A 101 -13.97 6.74 3.62
CA SER A 101 -13.41 6.16 2.40
C SER A 101 -12.78 4.79 2.67
N TRP A 102 -12.05 4.63 3.79
CA TRP A 102 -11.53 3.32 4.19
C TRP A 102 -12.63 2.29 4.46
N GLU A 103 -13.75 2.70 5.07
CA GLU A 103 -14.93 1.85 5.24
C GLU A 103 -15.52 1.43 3.89
N ILE A 104 -15.69 2.37 2.96
CA ILE A 104 -16.18 2.09 1.61
C ILE A 104 -15.25 1.10 0.88
N PHE A 105 -13.93 1.31 0.92
CA PHE A 105 -12.99 0.37 0.30
C PHE A 105 -13.05 -1.03 0.91
N THR A 106 -13.20 -1.11 2.23
CA THR A 106 -13.37 -2.40 2.92
C THR A 106 -14.62 -3.12 2.42
N ASP A 107 -15.74 -2.41 2.28
CA ASP A 107 -16.99 -2.99 1.80
C ASP A 107 -16.91 -3.41 0.33
N GLU A 108 -16.31 -2.58 -0.53
CA GLU A 108 -16.08 -2.93 -1.94
C GLU A 108 -15.21 -4.18 -2.07
N LEU A 109 -14.08 -4.25 -1.36
CA LEU A 109 -13.21 -5.43 -1.37
C LEU A 109 -13.94 -6.69 -0.89
N ARG A 110 -14.77 -6.58 0.14
CA ARG A 110 -15.53 -7.73 0.65
C ARG A 110 -16.63 -8.17 -0.31
N ASN A 111 -17.30 -7.24 -0.98
CA ASN A 111 -18.43 -7.53 -1.86
C ASN A 111 -17.97 -7.92 -3.27
N ASN A 112 -17.18 -7.08 -3.91
CA ASN A 112 -16.67 -7.24 -5.26
C ASN A 112 -15.25 -6.67 -5.41
N HIS A 113 -14.24 -7.40 -4.93
CA HIS A 113 -12.85 -6.93 -4.99
C HIS A 113 -12.32 -6.66 -6.42
N THR A 114 -12.94 -7.21 -7.47
CA THR A 114 -12.45 -7.03 -8.85
C THR A 114 -12.74 -5.66 -9.44
N VAL A 115 -13.47 -4.78 -8.72
CA VAL A 115 -13.59 -3.36 -9.08
C VAL A 115 -12.27 -2.60 -8.95
N PHE A 116 -11.31 -3.15 -8.19
CA PHE A 116 -9.94 -2.68 -8.09
C PHE A 116 -9.01 -3.66 -8.79
N SER A 117 -8.01 -3.14 -9.51
CA SER A 117 -6.95 -3.98 -10.08
C SER A 117 -6.19 -4.75 -8.99
N PRO A 118 -5.50 -5.87 -9.31
CA PRO A 118 -4.64 -6.55 -8.35
C PRO A 118 -3.60 -5.61 -7.70
N SER A 119 -3.04 -4.68 -8.48
CA SER A 119 -2.09 -3.68 -7.99
C SER A 119 -2.72 -2.67 -7.04
N ASP A 120 -3.96 -2.23 -7.30
CA ASP A 120 -4.69 -1.35 -6.38
C ASP A 120 -5.04 -2.05 -5.07
N ARG A 121 -5.42 -3.32 -5.13
CA ARG A 121 -5.68 -4.12 -3.93
C ARG A 121 -4.44 -4.35 -3.08
N LEU A 122 -3.30 -4.60 -3.74
CA LEU A 122 -1.99 -4.68 -3.09
C LEU A 122 -1.64 -3.35 -2.43
N ASN A 123 -1.79 -2.24 -3.15
CA ASN A 123 -1.53 -0.89 -2.65
C ASN A 123 -2.40 -0.55 -1.44
N LEU A 124 -3.72 -0.77 -1.49
CA LEU A 124 -4.62 -0.51 -0.36
C LEU A 124 -4.21 -1.29 0.91
N LEU A 125 -3.82 -2.55 0.77
CA LEU A 125 -3.31 -3.35 1.89
C LEU A 125 -1.98 -2.80 2.42
N TYR A 126 -1.01 -2.60 1.52
CA TYR A 126 0.32 -2.11 1.87
C TYR A 126 0.26 -0.75 2.57
N GLU A 127 -0.46 0.21 1.99
CA GLU A 127 -0.58 1.56 2.53
C GLU A 127 -1.32 1.54 3.87
N ALA A 128 -2.42 0.81 4.01
CA ALA A 128 -3.16 0.75 5.27
C ALA A 128 -2.32 0.15 6.41
N PHE A 129 -1.57 -0.93 6.17
CA PHE A 129 -0.68 -1.50 7.18
C PHE A 129 0.52 -0.59 7.49
N THR A 130 1.10 0.04 6.47
CA THR A 130 2.21 0.98 6.62
C THR A 130 1.78 2.19 7.46
N LEU A 131 0.65 2.81 7.12
CA LEU A 131 0.06 3.92 7.86
C LEU A 131 -0.28 3.54 9.30
N ALA A 132 -0.83 2.34 9.53
CA ALA A 132 -1.14 1.87 10.87
C ALA A 132 0.11 1.63 11.71
N SER A 133 1.17 1.10 11.10
CA SER A 133 2.45 0.89 11.78
C SER A 133 3.13 2.18 12.23
N ALA A 134 2.91 3.26 11.50
CA ALA A 134 3.40 4.59 11.81
C ALA A 134 2.43 5.40 12.69
N GLY A 135 1.31 4.82 13.13
CA GLY A 135 0.33 5.47 13.99
C GLY A 135 -0.59 6.48 13.30
N TYR A 136 -0.62 6.51 11.96
CA TYR A 136 -1.51 7.38 11.17
C TYR A 136 -2.89 6.77 10.88
N LEU A 137 -3.07 5.48 11.21
CA LEU A 137 -4.29 4.73 11.01
C LEU A 137 -4.46 3.71 12.14
N GLU A 138 -5.68 3.44 12.57
CA GLU A 138 -5.92 2.38 13.55
C GLU A 138 -5.74 1.00 12.90
N TYR A 139 -5.04 0.08 13.58
CA TYR A 139 -4.84 -1.30 13.07
C TYR A 139 -6.16 -2.05 12.77
N ALA A 140 -7.28 -1.64 13.37
CA ALA A 140 -8.60 -2.17 13.04
C ALA A 140 -8.92 -2.03 11.54
N VAL A 141 -8.47 -0.96 10.88
CA VAL A 141 -8.74 -0.71 9.46
C VAL A 141 -8.04 -1.74 8.56
N PRO A 142 -6.69 -1.87 8.53
CA PRO A 142 -6.03 -2.85 7.68
C PRO A 142 -6.38 -4.30 8.06
N LEU A 143 -6.63 -4.59 9.34
CA LEU A 143 -7.09 -5.92 9.75
C LEU A 143 -8.48 -6.24 9.19
N ASN A 144 -9.42 -5.30 9.23
CA ASN A 144 -10.75 -5.50 8.64
C ASN A 144 -10.69 -5.57 7.10
N LEU A 145 -9.84 -4.75 6.48
CA LEU A 145 -9.55 -4.79 5.05
C LEU A 145 -9.01 -6.17 4.65
N SER A 146 -8.04 -6.72 5.37
CA SER A 146 -7.45 -8.05 5.07
C SER A 146 -8.45 -9.23 5.05
N ARG A 147 -9.66 -9.07 5.61
CA ARG A 147 -10.67 -10.14 5.64
C ARG A 147 -11.16 -10.54 4.25
N TYR A 148 -11.10 -9.66 3.24
CA TYR A 148 -11.51 -10.02 1.88
C TYR A 148 -10.57 -11.04 1.24
N LEU A 149 -9.34 -11.20 1.74
CA LEU A 149 -8.31 -12.05 1.13
C LEU A 149 -8.79 -13.48 0.87
N LYS A 150 -9.76 -13.99 1.64
CA LYS A 150 -10.42 -15.28 1.37
C LYS A 150 -10.98 -15.43 -0.07
N LYS A 151 -11.23 -14.32 -0.77
CA LYS A 151 -11.67 -14.26 -2.17
C LYS A 151 -10.54 -13.91 -3.16
N GLU A 152 -9.36 -13.52 -2.66
CA GLU A 152 -8.22 -13.09 -3.47
C GLU A 152 -7.56 -14.29 -4.18
N LYS A 153 -7.24 -14.10 -5.46
CA LYS A 153 -6.61 -15.09 -6.33
C LYS A 153 -5.16 -14.75 -6.70
N TYR A 154 -4.77 -13.48 -6.60
CA TYR A 154 -3.45 -13.02 -6.99
C TYR A 154 -2.44 -13.19 -5.86
N HIS A 155 -1.40 -13.97 -6.12
CA HIS A 155 -0.37 -14.30 -5.13
C HIS A 155 0.35 -13.06 -4.58
N ALA A 156 0.64 -12.06 -5.42
CA ALA A 156 1.32 -10.84 -4.99
C ALA A 156 0.57 -10.11 -3.88
N VAL A 157 -0.76 -10.01 -4.00
CA VAL A 157 -1.63 -9.36 -3.00
C VAL A 157 -1.60 -10.12 -1.66
N TRP A 158 -1.67 -11.45 -1.73
CA TRP A 158 -1.52 -12.33 -0.57
C TRP A 158 -0.17 -12.18 0.12
N ASN A 159 0.92 -12.17 -0.66
CA ASN A 159 2.27 -12.06 -0.14
C ASN A 159 2.49 -10.74 0.61
N THR A 160 1.96 -9.64 0.09
CA THR A 160 1.98 -8.33 0.77
C THR A 160 1.27 -8.39 2.11
N ALA A 161 0.04 -8.90 2.16
CA ALA A 161 -0.70 -9.01 3.41
C ALA A 161 0.00 -9.91 4.43
N LEU A 162 0.50 -11.08 3.99
CA LEU A 162 1.23 -12.00 4.88
C LEU A 162 2.52 -11.38 5.43
N SER A 163 3.22 -10.59 4.64
CA SER A 163 4.45 -9.91 5.08
C SER A 163 4.15 -8.90 6.19
N GLU A 164 3.10 -8.10 6.02
CA GLU A 164 2.66 -7.16 7.06
C GLU A 164 2.15 -7.86 8.32
N LEU A 165 1.37 -8.92 8.16
CA LEU A 165 0.90 -9.75 9.27
C LEU A 165 2.05 -10.40 10.04
N LYS A 166 3.08 -10.90 9.34
CA LYS A 166 4.31 -11.42 9.98
C LYS A 166 5.04 -10.33 10.75
N ARG A 167 5.11 -9.11 10.21
CA ARG A 167 5.72 -7.96 10.90
C ARG A 167 4.98 -7.63 12.19
N ILE A 168 3.64 -7.59 12.15
CA ILE A 168 2.81 -7.42 13.35
C ILE A 168 3.06 -8.54 14.36
N LYS A 169 3.04 -9.80 13.91
CA LYS A 169 3.32 -10.95 14.78
C LYS A 169 4.70 -10.83 15.46
N TRP A 170 5.70 -10.37 14.72
CA TRP A 170 7.04 -10.18 15.24
C TRP A 170 7.11 -9.06 16.29
N LEU A 171 6.41 -7.94 16.07
CA LEU A 171 6.34 -6.83 17.02
C LEU A 171 5.74 -7.24 18.37
N PHE A 172 4.76 -8.14 18.38
CA PHE A 172 4.09 -8.62 19.59
C PHE A 172 4.68 -9.92 20.15
N ARG A 173 5.86 -10.34 19.68
CA ARG A 173 6.48 -11.58 20.13
C ARG A 173 6.75 -11.52 21.64
N GLY A 174 6.20 -12.47 22.39
CA GLY A 174 6.34 -12.57 23.85
C GLY A 174 5.21 -11.90 24.64
N ASP A 175 4.34 -11.13 23.98
CA ASP A 175 3.05 -10.72 24.57
C ASP A 175 2.03 -11.84 24.37
N LYS A 176 1.88 -12.68 25.39
CA LYS A 176 1.01 -13.86 25.34
C LYS A 176 -0.47 -13.51 25.10
N GLU A 177 -0.94 -12.36 25.56
CA GLU A 177 -2.35 -11.97 25.38
C GLU A 177 -2.60 -11.50 23.95
N THR A 178 -1.72 -10.65 23.41
CA THR A 178 -1.82 -10.23 22.02
C THR A 178 -1.60 -11.39 21.05
N GLU A 179 -0.66 -12.31 21.34
CA GLU A 179 -0.46 -13.51 20.53
C GLU A 179 -1.71 -14.40 20.49
N LYS A 180 -2.40 -14.60 21.62
CA LYS A 180 -3.68 -15.35 21.65
C LYS A 180 -4.75 -14.70 20.78
N ILE A 181 -4.83 -13.37 20.76
CA ILE A 181 -5.79 -12.61 19.95
C ILE A 181 -5.47 -12.72 18.45
N LEU A 182 -4.19 -12.56 18.08
CA LEU A 182 -3.78 -12.51 16.68
C LEU A 182 -3.67 -13.90 16.02
N HIS A 183 -3.38 -14.95 16.79
CA HIS A 183 -3.25 -16.32 16.28
C HIS A 183 -4.44 -16.79 15.41
N PRO A 184 -5.71 -16.71 15.85
CA PRO A 184 -6.85 -17.15 15.04
C PRO A 184 -7.02 -16.30 13.77
N ILE A 185 -6.68 -15.00 13.82
CA ILE A 185 -6.74 -14.11 12.65
C ILE A 185 -5.72 -14.57 11.61
N PHE A 186 -4.45 -14.71 12.00
CA PHE A 186 -3.39 -15.19 11.13
C PHE A 186 -3.68 -16.58 10.55
N HIS A 187 -4.18 -17.49 11.39
CA HIS A 187 -4.58 -18.82 10.94
C HIS A 187 -5.64 -18.71 9.84
N SER A 188 -6.76 -18.01 10.09
CA SER A 188 -7.87 -17.91 9.13
C SER A 188 -7.49 -17.25 7.80
N LEU A 189 -6.53 -16.32 7.84
CA LEU A 189 -6.01 -15.66 6.63
C LEU A 189 -5.03 -16.57 5.89
N SER A 190 -4.25 -17.41 6.57
CA SER A 190 -3.32 -18.34 5.91
C SER A 190 -3.99 -19.58 5.28
N GLU A 191 -5.17 -19.97 5.75
CA GLU A 191 -5.84 -21.22 5.35
C GLU A 191 -6.12 -21.34 3.83
N PRO A 192 -6.66 -20.31 3.14
CA PRO A 192 -6.92 -20.41 1.71
C PRO A 192 -5.66 -20.70 0.87
N ILE A 193 -4.50 -20.18 1.27
CA ILE A 193 -3.22 -20.38 0.57
C ILE A 193 -2.72 -21.82 0.69
N LYS A 194 -2.91 -22.44 1.87
CA LYS A 194 -2.50 -23.83 2.08
C LYS A 194 -3.27 -24.80 1.19
N ARG A 195 -4.50 -24.45 0.80
CA ARG A 195 -5.40 -25.30 0.00
C ARG A 195 -5.20 -25.20 -1.51
N THR A 196 -4.60 -24.11 -2.01
CA THR A 196 -4.45 -23.86 -3.45
C THR A 196 -3.18 -24.47 -4.07
N ASP A 197 -2.39 -25.22 -3.29
CA ASP A 197 -1.28 -26.09 -3.69
C ASP A 197 -0.45 -25.68 -4.93
N THR A 198 -0.08 -24.40 -4.96
CA THR A 198 1.17 -23.89 -5.59
C THR A 198 2.11 -23.30 -4.55
N ALA A 199 1.68 -23.28 -3.28
CA ALA A 199 2.49 -22.82 -2.16
C ALA A 199 3.58 -23.84 -1.78
N SER A 200 3.44 -25.12 -2.15
CA SER A 200 4.46 -26.17 -1.92
C SER A 200 5.72 -25.99 -2.78
N SER A 201 5.65 -25.27 -3.90
CA SER A 201 6.82 -24.90 -4.72
C SER A 201 7.40 -23.53 -4.37
N ILE A 202 6.62 -22.60 -3.81
CA ILE A 202 7.09 -21.24 -3.47
C ILE A 202 7.48 -21.08 -1.98
N LEU A 203 6.90 -21.86 -1.05
CA LEU A 203 7.41 -21.98 0.33
C LEU A 203 8.71 -22.81 0.40
N ARG A 204 9.10 -23.48 -0.70
CA ARG A 204 10.47 -23.93 -0.94
C ARG A 204 11.28 -22.81 -1.60
N LEU A 205 11.35 -21.65 -0.97
CA LEU A 205 12.54 -20.82 -1.19
C LEU A 205 13.73 -21.63 -0.67
N PRO A 206 14.83 -21.79 -1.45
CA PRO A 206 15.99 -22.55 -1.01
C PRO A 206 16.46 -22.04 0.36
N ASP A 207 17.04 -22.94 1.17
CA ASP A 207 17.61 -22.66 2.50
C ASP A 207 18.60 -21.46 2.57
N LEU A 208 18.93 -20.86 1.42
CA LEU A 208 19.72 -19.65 1.25
C LEU A 208 19.08 -18.40 1.89
N TRP A 209 17.76 -18.30 2.01
CA TRP A 209 17.11 -17.15 2.66
C TRP A 209 16.95 -17.29 4.18
N ARG A 210 17.29 -18.46 4.74
CA ARG A 210 17.18 -18.75 6.19
C ARG A 210 18.49 -18.50 6.94
N LYS A 211 19.61 -18.37 6.22
CA LYS A 211 20.88 -17.95 6.78
C LYS A 211 21.08 -16.49 6.42
N GLY A 212 21.12 -15.64 7.45
CA GLY A 212 21.51 -14.25 7.28
C GLY A 212 22.87 -14.18 6.59
N VAL A 213 22.99 -13.18 5.72
CA VAL A 213 24.21 -12.45 5.37
C VAL A 213 25.49 -13.19 5.75
N ASP A 214 26.17 -13.77 4.76
CA ASP A 214 27.59 -14.05 4.95
C ASP A 214 28.39 -12.74 4.94
N SER A 215 29.62 -12.79 5.44
CA SER A 215 30.47 -11.63 5.72
C SER A 215 30.90 -10.82 4.49
N THR A 216 30.36 -11.08 3.30
CA THR A 216 30.74 -10.42 2.05
C THR A 216 29.65 -9.56 1.39
N GLY A 217 28.38 -9.70 1.77
CA GLY A 217 27.39 -8.63 1.56
C GLY A 217 26.89 -8.33 0.14
N ASP A 218 26.97 -9.25 -0.83
CA ASP A 218 26.43 -9.03 -2.18
C ASP A 218 25.17 -9.86 -2.50
N TYR A 219 24.17 -9.23 -3.14
CA TYR A 219 22.91 -9.80 -3.64
C TYR A 219 22.65 -9.31 -5.08
N ILE A 220 22.70 -10.17 -6.11
CA ILE A 220 22.31 -9.78 -7.48
C ILE A 220 21.32 -10.75 -8.17
N GLU A 221 21.40 -12.07 -7.99
CA GLU A 221 20.60 -12.99 -8.85
C GLU A 221 19.08 -13.08 -8.56
N GLY A 222 18.61 -12.61 -7.40
CA GLY A 222 17.18 -12.70 -7.05
C GLY A 222 16.27 -11.63 -7.66
N LEU A 223 16.84 -10.48 -8.03
CA LEU A 223 16.09 -9.29 -8.47
C LEU A 223 15.68 -9.34 -9.94
N GLU A 224 16.55 -9.86 -10.81
CA GLU A 224 16.30 -9.95 -12.26
C GLU A 224 15.14 -10.91 -12.59
N THR A 225 15.04 -12.01 -11.84
CA THR A 225 13.96 -13.00 -12.00
C THR A 225 12.58 -12.43 -11.63
N PHE A 226 12.51 -11.47 -10.70
CA PHE A 226 11.27 -10.80 -10.31
C PHE A 226 10.83 -9.74 -11.34
N GLN A 227 11.79 -9.00 -11.91
CA GLN A 227 11.52 -8.00 -12.95
C GLN A 227 11.00 -8.64 -14.25
N ALA A 228 11.51 -9.82 -14.62
CA ALA A 228 11.06 -10.54 -15.82
C ALA A 228 9.61 -11.06 -15.74
N SER A 229 9.07 -11.28 -14.54
CA SER A 229 7.74 -11.89 -14.34
C SER A 229 6.59 -10.89 -14.18
N THR A 230 6.89 -9.58 -14.04
CA THR A 230 5.90 -8.58 -13.67
C THR A 230 5.59 -7.57 -14.78
N ASN A 231 6.30 -7.57 -15.92
CA ASN A 231 6.15 -6.58 -17.00
C ASN A 231 6.16 -5.13 -16.48
N VAL A 232 6.84 -4.88 -15.36
CA VAL A 232 7.08 -3.54 -14.83
C VAL A 232 8.39 -3.05 -15.44
N ALA A 233 8.27 -2.28 -16.53
CA ALA A 233 9.40 -1.61 -17.13
C ALA A 233 9.85 -0.45 -16.23
N TRP A 234 10.96 -0.64 -15.52
CA TRP A 234 11.84 0.47 -15.15
C TRP A 234 13.20 0.18 -15.76
N ALA A 235 13.61 1.05 -16.68
CA ALA A 235 14.95 1.07 -17.23
C ALA A 235 15.95 1.46 -16.13
N VAL A 236 16.96 0.62 -15.92
CA VAL A 236 18.24 1.04 -15.36
C VAL A 236 19.25 0.90 -16.49
N THR A 237 19.62 2.02 -17.08
CA THR A 237 20.93 2.15 -17.72
C THR A 237 21.73 3.08 -16.81
N MET A 238 22.88 2.57 -16.37
CA MET A 238 23.93 3.31 -15.66
C MET A 238 24.40 4.53 -16.47
#